data_AF-A0A8D0GI73-F1
#
_entry.id   AF-A0A8D0GI73-F1
#
_cell.length_a   1.000
_cell.length_b   1.000
_cell.length_c   1.000
_cell.angle_alpha   90.00
_cell.angle_beta   90.00
_cell.angle_gamma   90.00
#
_symmetry.space_group_name_H-M   'P 1'
#
loop_
_entity.id
_entity.type
_entity.pdbx_description
1 polymer ?
#
loop_
_entity_poly.entity_id
_entity_poly.type
_entity_poly.pdbx_seq_one_letter_code
_entity_poly.pdbx_strand_id
1 'polypeptide(L)'
;MSNQELVSLNVGGLKFTTRPATLQRFPESRLARMLSGSDREFRLVNGQFFIDRDGVLFSYILDFLRTLQLSLPSDFSDYQRLQREAGFYELYSLADLLSQENLLKPKPEILEVRFLLQEKQAYFRVFGSCNGTIEGLAGRITVFSEQPVGQSWNNHPVPSQKSLIPLPLERPSHHDLVFQCGVDSSAMDQIVA
;
A
#
# COMPACT_ATOMS: atom_id res chain seq x y z
N MET A 1 -21.10 19.21 25.61
CA MET A 1 -19.91 18.33 25.52
C MET A 1 -18.70 19.24 25.47
N SER A 2 -17.77 19.11 26.41
CA SER A 2 -16.58 19.97 26.48
C SER A 2 -15.80 19.84 25.18
N ASN A 3 -15.66 20.95 24.45
CA ASN A 3 -14.89 21.05 23.23
C ASN A 3 -13.39 21.06 23.62
N GLN A 4 -12.87 19.93 24.10
CA GLN A 4 -11.43 19.82 24.37
C GLN A 4 -10.71 19.81 23.03
N GLU A 5 -10.17 20.97 22.66
CA GLU A 5 -9.46 21.17 21.39
C GLU A 5 -8.21 20.26 21.31
N LEU A 6 -7.58 20.00 22.46
CA LEU A 6 -6.36 19.22 22.59
C LEU A 6 -6.38 18.29 23.81
N VAL A 7 -5.67 17.18 23.70
CA VAL A 7 -5.42 16.18 24.73
C VAL A 7 -3.91 16.11 24.97
N SER A 8 -3.50 16.14 26.24
CA SER A 8 -2.12 15.95 26.65
C SER A 8 -1.89 14.55 27.20
N LEU A 9 -0.83 13.90 26.73
CA LEU A 9 -0.40 12.56 27.13
C LEU A 9 1.03 12.64 27.65
N ASN A 10 1.34 11.87 28.68
CA ASN A 10 2.70 11.60 29.14
C ASN A 10 2.94 10.09 29.04
N VAL A 11 3.76 9.68 28.08
CA VAL A 11 4.03 8.27 27.78
C VAL A 11 5.49 7.98 28.14
N GLY A 12 5.71 7.24 29.23
CA GLY A 12 7.06 6.90 29.70
C GLY A 12 7.94 8.11 30.03
N GLY A 13 7.36 9.26 30.36
CA GLY A 13 8.07 10.52 30.61
C GLY A 13 8.08 11.49 29.42
N LEU A 14 7.74 11.04 28.22
CA LEU A 14 7.67 11.87 27.01
C LEU A 14 6.27 12.49 26.88
N LYS A 15 6.21 13.81 26.69
CA LYS A 15 4.95 14.55 26.57
C LYS A 15 4.52 14.67 25.12
N PHE A 16 3.25 14.34 24.87
CA PHE A 16 2.60 14.47 23.57
C PHE A 16 1.34 15.31 23.71
N THR A 17 1.04 16.06 22.67
CA THR A 17 -0.22 16.80 22.54
C THR A 17 -0.84 16.48 21.19
N THR A 18 -2.13 16.16 21.18
CA THR A 18 -2.86 15.80 19.97
C THR A 18 -4.34 16.15 20.08
N ARG A 19 -5.12 15.95 19.02
CA ARG A 19 -6.57 16.15 19.03
C ARG A 19 -7.29 14.87 19.49
N PRO A 20 -8.46 14.97 20.17
CA PRO A 20 -9.27 13.80 20.50
C PRO A 20 -9.57 12.92 19.28
N ALA A 21 -9.89 13.56 18.14
CA ALA A 21 -10.18 12.89 16.88
C ALA A 21 -9.04 11.99 16.37
N THR A 22 -7.77 12.30 16.71
CA THR A 22 -6.63 11.45 16.36
C THR A 22 -6.63 10.16 17.17
N LEU A 23 -6.90 10.23 18.47
CA LEU A 23 -6.94 9.06 19.35
C LEU A 23 -8.21 8.22 19.14
N GLN A 24 -9.29 8.84 18.64
CA GLN A 24 -10.55 8.18 18.27
C GLN A 24 -10.55 7.60 16.86
N ARG A 25 -9.42 7.66 16.13
CA ARG A 25 -9.34 7.18 14.75
C ARG A 25 -9.74 5.70 14.63
N PHE A 26 -9.46 4.93 15.67
CA PHE A 26 -9.86 3.53 15.84
C PHE A 26 -10.73 3.46 17.10
N PRO A 27 -12.06 3.54 16.99
CA PRO A 27 -12.98 3.60 18.15
C PRO A 27 -12.88 2.40 19.09
N GLU A 28 -12.52 1.24 18.55
CA GLU A 28 -12.27 -0.01 19.26
C GLU A 28 -10.95 -0.01 20.03
N SER A 29 -10.03 0.91 19.71
CA SER A 29 -8.70 0.94 20.33
C SER A 29 -8.74 1.37 21.79
N ARG A 30 -7.67 1.00 22.49
CA ARG A 30 -7.45 1.38 23.88
C ARG A 30 -7.36 2.90 24.08
N LEU A 31 -6.78 3.60 23.10
CA LEU A 31 -6.63 5.06 23.10
C LEU A 31 -7.97 5.79 22.95
N ALA A 32 -8.93 5.22 22.23
CA ALA A 32 -10.28 5.78 22.14
C ALA A 32 -11.03 5.59 23.47
N ARG A 33 -10.93 4.40 24.08
CA ARG A 33 -11.55 4.10 25.38
C ARG A 33 -10.95 4.88 26.54
N MET A 34 -9.68 5.26 26.44
CA MET A 34 -9.04 6.21 27.36
C MET A 34 -9.81 7.53 27.43
N LEU A 35 -10.22 8.07 26.27
CA LEU A 35 -10.94 9.35 26.22
C LEU A 35 -12.38 9.26 26.72
N SER A 36 -13.04 8.11 26.53
CA SER A 36 -14.38 7.89 27.08
C SER A 36 -14.37 7.52 28.57
N GLY A 37 -13.19 7.36 29.18
CA GLY A 37 -13.04 6.92 30.57
C GLY A 37 -13.45 5.47 30.81
N SER A 38 -13.61 4.68 29.73
CA SER A 38 -14.06 3.28 29.81
C SER A 38 -12.91 2.33 30.17
N ASP A 39 -11.67 2.76 29.96
CA ASP A 39 -10.48 2.00 30.35
C ASP A 39 -9.94 2.50 31.71
N ARG A 40 -9.88 1.59 32.68
CA ARG A 40 -9.53 1.90 34.08
C ARG A 40 -8.04 2.06 34.33
N GLU A 41 -7.18 1.63 33.40
CA GLU A 41 -5.73 1.75 33.60
C GLU A 41 -5.22 3.16 33.28
N PHE A 42 -5.90 3.90 32.40
CA PHE A 42 -5.50 5.26 32.09
C PHE A 42 -5.97 6.24 33.15
N ARG A 43 -5.00 6.92 33.77
CA ARG A 43 -5.27 7.92 34.80
C ARG A 43 -4.97 9.30 34.26
N LEU A 44 -5.92 10.20 34.45
CA LEU A 44 -5.70 11.63 34.24
C LEU A 44 -5.01 12.21 35.49
N VAL A 45 -3.78 12.67 35.34
CA VAL A 45 -2.97 13.26 36.41
C VAL A 45 -2.61 14.68 35.99
N ASN A 46 -3.03 15.68 36.77
CA ASN A 46 -2.75 17.10 36.48
C ASN A 46 -3.16 17.55 35.06
N GLY A 47 -4.29 17.04 34.54
CA GLY A 47 -4.79 17.41 33.21
C GLY A 47 -4.12 16.72 32.02
N GLN A 48 -3.21 15.77 32.26
CA GLN A 48 -2.60 14.92 31.23
C GLN A 48 -2.83 13.44 31.55
N PHE A 49 -3.04 12.60 30.52
CA PHE A 49 -3.09 11.16 30.73
C PHE A 49 -1.68 10.62 30.91
N PHE A 50 -1.44 9.84 31.97
CA PHE A 50 -0.18 9.13 32.14
C PHE A 50 -0.29 7.70 31.60
N ILE A 51 0.69 7.31 30.80
CA ILE A 51 0.79 5.99 30.18
C ILE A 51 2.18 5.43 30.47
N ASP A 52 2.24 4.33 31.21
CA ASP A 52 3.50 3.68 31.59
C ASP A 52 4.02 2.76 30.46
N ARG A 53 4.34 3.37 29.31
CA ARG A 53 4.80 2.69 28.08
C ARG A 53 5.95 3.44 27.42
N ASP A 54 6.51 2.85 26.36
CA ASP A 54 7.64 3.43 25.63
C ASP A 54 7.20 4.64 24.79
N GLY A 55 7.55 5.84 25.24
CA GLY A 55 7.19 7.07 24.54
C GLY A 55 7.90 7.25 23.19
N VAL A 56 9.09 6.66 23.00
CA VAL A 56 9.81 6.77 21.71
C VAL A 56 9.06 5.98 20.66
N LEU A 57 8.63 4.76 20.98
CA LEU A 57 7.83 3.96 20.05
C LEU A 57 6.42 4.53 19.85
N PHE A 58 5.87 5.17 20.89
CA PHE A 58 4.57 5.84 20.80
C PHE A 58 4.55 6.97 19.76
N SER A 59 5.68 7.64 19.46
CA SER A 59 5.68 8.67 18.42
C SER A 59 5.27 8.11 17.05
N TYR A 60 5.75 6.92 16.68
CA TYR A 60 5.38 6.25 15.43
C TYR A 60 3.91 5.83 15.42
N ILE A 61 3.38 5.37 16.56
CA ILE A 61 1.95 5.06 16.70
C ILE A 61 1.10 6.32 16.51
N LEU A 62 1.52 7.43 17.12
CA LEU A 62 0.79 8.69 17.03
C LEU A 62 0.81 9.24 15.59
N ASP A 63 1.93 9.11 14.89
CA ASP A 63 2.03 9.51 13.48
C ASP A 63 1.20 8.63 12.56
N PHE A 64 1.13 7.32 12.83
CA PHE A 64 0.19 6.43 12.16
C PHE A 64 -1.26 6.85 12.39
N LEU A 65 -1.67 7.22 13.62
CA LEU A 65 -3.04 7.67 13.89
C LEU A 65 -3.39 8.99 13.17
N ARG A 66 -2.39 9.84 12.89
CA ARG A 66 -2.55 11.09 12.14
C ARG A 66 -2.72 10.85 10.65
N THR A 67 -1.90 9.98 10.07
CA THR A 67 -1.75 9.84 8.60
C THR A 67 -2.37 8.57 8.02
N LEU A 68 -2.66 7.58 8.87
CA LEU A 68 -3.00 6.20 8.51
C LEU A 68 -1.90 5.49 7.69
N GLN A 69 -0.68 6.00 7.74
CA GLN A 69 0.49 5.44 7.05
C GLN A 69 1.57 5.12 8.07
N LEU A 70 2.17 3.93 7.95
CA LEU A 70 3.31 3.54 8.76
C LEU A 70 4.59 4.09 8.13
N SER A 71 5.09 5.19 8.66
CA SER A 71 6.37 5.79 8.25
C SER A 71 7.43 5.47 9.29
N LEU A 72 8.44 4.69 8.89
CA LEU A 72 9.56 4.29 9.74
C LEU A 72 10.88 4.71 9.07
N PRO A 73 11.92 5.05 9.85
CA PRO A 73 13.27 5.24 9.32
C PRO A 73 13.74 4.03 8.51
N SER A 74 14.58 4.27 7.51
CA SER A 74 15.13 3.20 6.66
C SER A 74 15.98 2.18 7.43
N ASP A 75 16.55 2.59 8.55
CA ASP A 75 17.39 1.79 9.45
C ASP A 75 16.63 1.33 10.72
N PHE A 76 15.30 1.46 10.74
CA PHE A 76 14.50 1.05 11.89
C PHE A 76 14.63 -0.46 12.15
N SER A 77 15.03 -0.84 13.37
CA SER A 77 15.24 -2.24 13.76
C SER A 77 14.20 -2.80 14.72
N ASP A 78 13.43 -1.92 15.38
CA ASP A 78 12.64 -2.25 16.56
C ASP A 78 11.20 -2.70 16.24
N TYR A 79 10.98 -3.34 15.09
CA TYR A 79 9.66 -3.77 14.60
C TYR A 79 8.88 -4.59 15.63
N GLN A 80 9.52 -5.57 16.26
CA GLN A 80 8.85 -6.41 17.27
C GLN A 80 8.43 -5.61 18.51
N ARG A 81 9.24 -4.62 18.93
CA ARG A 81 8.89 -3.76 20.06
C ARG A 81 7.71 -2.86 19.69
N LEU A 82 7.77 -2.23 18.51
CA LEU A 82 6.69 -1.38 18.02
C LEU A 82 5.39 -2.18 17.82
N GLN A 83 5.48 -3.43 17.35
CA GLN A 83 4.36 -4.34 17.24
C GLN A 83 3.71 -4.62 18.61
N ARG A 84 4.51 -4.86 19.65
CA ARG A 84 4.01 -5.04 21.01
C ARG A 84 3.32 -3.79 21.55
N GLU A 85 3.84 -2.59 21.25
CA GLU A 85 3.16 -1.34 21.59
C GLU A 85 1.82 -1.22 20.84
N ALA A 86 1.79 -1.48 19.53
CA ALA A 86 0.55 -1.48 18.75
C ALA A 86 -0.50 -2.46 19.32
N GLY A 87 -0.05 -3.65 19.76
CA GLY A 87 -0.90 -4.61 20.47
C GLY A 87 -1.41 -4.10 21.81
N PHE A 88 -0.56 -3.43 22.61
CA PHE A 88 -0.97 -2.82 23.88
C PHE A 88 -2.07 -1.75 23.70
N TYR A 89 -1.97 -0.93 22.64
CA TYR A 89 -2.99 0.06 22.32
C TYR A 89 -4.18 -0.51 21.57
N GLU A 90 -4.20 -1.84 21.33
CA GLU A 90 -5.23 -2.57 20.59
C GLU A 90 -5.45 -2.02 19.18
N LEU A 91 -4.37 -1.59 18.54
CA LEU A 91 -4.34 -1.18 17.14
C LEU A 91 -3.99 -2.41 16.29
N TYR A 92 -4.90 -3.39 16.25
CA TYR A 92 -4.63 -4.69 15.63
C TYR A 92 -4.21 -4.60 14.16
N SER A 93 -4.83 -3.71 13.38
CA SER A 93 -4.45 -3.46 11.99
C SER A 93 -2.98 -3.01 11.85
N LEU A 94 -2.49 -2.16 12.76
CA LEU A 94 -1.09 -1.75 12.80
C LEU A 94 -0.17 -2.89 13.29
N ALA A 95 -0.59 -3.63 14.31
CA ALA A 95 0.16 -4.77 14.82
C ALA A 95 0.33 -5.87 13.75
N ASP A 96 -0.69 -6.08 12.91
CA ASP A 96 -0.64 -6.99 11.78
C ASP A 96 0.33 -6.47 10.71
N LEU A 97 0.28 -5.19 10.36
CA LEU A 97 1.24 -4.58 9.41
C LEU A 97 2.70 -4.72 9.87
N LEU A 98 2.94 -4.64 11.18
CA LEU A 98 4.27 -4.79 11.79
C LEU A 98 4.70 -6.25 11.98
N SER A 99 3.82 -7.22 11.72
CA SER A 99 4.15 -8.64 11.84
C SER A 99 5.23 -9.04 10.84
N GLN A 100 6.16 -9.89 11.29
CA GLN A 100 7.23 -10.41 10.44
C GLN A 100 6.69 -11.11 9.20
N GLU A 101 5.53 -11.76 9.27
CA GLU A 101 4.89 -12.37 8.10
C GLU A 101 4.49 -11.35 7.03
N ASN A 102 4.09 -10.14 7.40
CA ASN A 102 3.77 -9.08 6.42
C ASN A 102 5.03 -8.35 5.92
N LEU A 103 6.09 -8.25 6.73
CA LEU A 103 7.39 -7.71 6.31
C LEU A 103 8.16 -8.67 5.39
N LEU A 104 7.99 -9.98 5.59
CA LEU A 104 8.62 -11.05 4.80
C LEU A 104 7.76 -11.50 3.61
N LYS A 105 6.47 -11.13 3.56
CA LYS A 105 5.67 -11.32 2.35
C LYS A 105 6.30 -10.46 1.26
N PRO A 106 6.77 -11.05 0.14
CA PRO A 106 7.18 -10.26 -1.01
C PRO A 106 5.97 -9.43 -1.40
N LYS A 107 6.06 -8.11 -1.22
CA LYS A 107 5.07 -7.17 -1.74
C LYS A 107 5.05 -7.39 -3.25
N PRO A 108 3.96 -7.90 -3.85
CA PRO A 108 3.95 -8.18 -5.26
C PRO A 108 4.04 -6.85 -5.99
N GLU A 109 5.19 -6.56 -6.58
CA GLU A 109 5.34 -5.42 -7.48
C GLU A 109 4.82 -5.88 -8.84
N ILE A 110 3.84 -5.15 -9.39
CA ILE A 110 3.20 -5.49 -10.66
C ILE A 110 3.58 -4.44 -11.69
N LEU A 111 4.10 -4.91 -12.83
CA LEU A 111 4.14 -4.11 -14.05
C LEU A 111 3.01 -4.55 -14.97
N GLU A 112 2.03 -3.68 -15.17
CA GLU A 112 0.94 -3.92 -16.13
C GLU A 112 1.17 -3.08 -17.39
N VAL A 113 1.31 -3.75 -18.53
CA VAL A 113 1.41 -3.08 -19.84
C VAL A 113 0.09 -3.27 -20.56
N ARG A 114 -0.51 -2.15 -20.97
CA ARG A 114 -1.76 -2.12 -21.73
C ARG A 114 -1.47 -1.69 -23.17
N PHE A 115 -2.11 -2.33 -24.12
CA PHE A 115 -2.01 -1.99 -25.53
C PHE A 115 -3.35 -2.19 -26.24
N LEU A 116 -3.47 -1.62 -27.43
CA LEU A 116 -4.65 -1.71 -28.28
C LEU A 116 -4.29 -2.54 -29.52
N LEU A 117 -5.11 -3.53 -29.82
CA LEU A 117 -4.99 -4.35 -31.02
C LEU A 117 -6.36 -4.41 -31.70
N GLN A 118 -6.48 -3.87 -32.92
CA GLN A 118 -7.74 -3.86 -33.69
C GLN A 118 -8.94 -3.40 -32.86
N GLU A 119 -8.80 -2.25 -32.17
CA GLU A 119 -9.82 -1.67 -31.27
C GLU A 119 -10.15 -2.47 -29.99
N LYS A 120 -9.49 -3.60 -29.75
CA LYS A 120 -9.59 -4.35 -28.49
C LYS A 120 -8.46 -3.96 -27.55
N GLN A 121 -8.80 -3.63 -26.31
CA GLN A 121 -7.81 -3.45 -25.24
C GLN A 121 -7.26 -4.82 -24.83
N ALA A 122 -5.94 -4.95 -24.86
CA ALA A 122 -5.20 -6.10 -24.37
C ALA A 122 -4.19 -5.66 -23.31
N TYR A 123 -3.77 -6.58 -22.45
CA TYR A 123 -2.79 -6.29 -21.41
C TYR A 123 -1.95 -7.53 -21.11
N PHE A 124 -0.76 -7.31 -20.54
CA PHE A 124 -0.02 -8.34 -19.82
C PHE A 124 0.48 -7.79 -18.49
N ARG A 125 0.66 -8.67 -17.51
CA ARG A 125 1.16 -8.33 -16.17
C ARG A 125 2.44 -9.11 -15.90
N VAL A 126 3.42 -8.45 -15.32
CA VAL A 126 4.64 -9.08 -14.80
C VAL A 126 4.65 -8.89 -13.30
N PHE A 127 4.73 -10.00 -12.56
CA PHE A 127 4.86 -10.02 -11.11
C PHE A 127 6.33 -10.16 -10.74
N GLY A 128 6.81 -9.26 -9.88
CA GLY A 128 8.18 -9.26 -9.38
C GLY A 128 8.21 -9.15 -7.87
N SER A 129 9.23 -9.76 -7.27
CA SER A 129 9.54 -9.63 -5.84
C SER A 129 10.54 -8.51 -5.55
N CYS A 130 10.99 -7.77 -6.57
CA CYS A 130 11.99 -6.71 -6.47
C CYS A 130 11.57 -5.50 -7.30
N ASN A 131 11.37 -4.35 -6.63
CA ASN A 131 10.97 -3.11 -7.29
C ASN A 131 12.00 -2.64 -8.34
N GLY A 132 13.31 -2.70 -8.03
CA GLY A 132 14.34 -2.29 -8.97
C GLY A 132 14.38 -3.15 -10.24
N THR A 133 14.05 -4.44 -10.15
CA THR A 133 13.91 -5.32 -11.32
C THR A 133 12.68 -4.94 -12.15
N ILE A 134 11.56 -4.62 -11.50
CA ILE A 134 10.33 -4.18 -12.17
C ILE A 134 10.53 -2.83 -12.88
N GLU A 135 11.15 -1.85 -12.23
CA GLU A 135 11.49 -0.55 -12.84
C GLU A 135 12.48 -0.70 -14.00
N GLY A 136 13.53 -1.50 -13.81
CA GLY A 136 14.51 -1.80 -14.85
C GLY A 136 13.91 -2.53 -16.05
N LEU A 137 12.94 -3.43 -15.82
CA LEU A 137 12.18 -4.07 -16.88
C LEU A 137 11.28 -3.06 -17.59
N ALA A 138 10.50 -2.27 -16.86
CA ALA A 138 9.62 -1.25 -17.42
C ALA A 138 10.37 -0.27 -18.33
N GLY A 139 11.54 0.20 -17.89
CA GLY A 139 12.40 1.10 -18.68
C GLY A 139 13.03 0.45 -19.92
N ARG A 140 12.99 -0.89 -20.03
CA ARG A 140 13.50 -1.65 -21.18
C ARG A 140 12.39 -2.20 -22.08
N ILE A 141 11.12 -2.07 -21.69
CA ILE A 141 10.00 -2.45 -22.56
C ILE A 141 9.95 -1.46 -23.72
N THR A 142 10.38 -1.93 -24.89
CA THR A 142 10.26 -1.20 -26.15
C THR A 142 9.03 -1.72 -26.88
N VAL A 143 8.08 -0.82 -27.15
CA VAL A 143 6.90 -1.13 -27.96
C VAL A 143 7.29 -1.07 -29.43
N PHE A 144 7.41 -2.24 -30.06
CA PHE A 144 7.51 -2.32 -31.51
C PHE A 144 6.11 -2.49 -32.08
N SER A 145 5.57 -1.43 -32.67
CA SER A 145 4.46 -1.56 -33.60
C SER A 145 5.07 -1.86 -34.96
N GLU A 146 4.76 -3.00 -35.56
CA GLU A 146 4.91 -3.12 -37.00
C GLU A 146 4.05 -2.02 -37.62
N GLN A 147 4.69 -1.08 -38.33
CA GLN A 147 3.94 -0.19 -39.20
C GLN A 147 3.38 -1.06 -40.32
N PRO A 148 2.06 -1.05 -40.59
CA PRO A 148 1.58 -1.62 -41.83
C PRO A 148 2.25 -0.82 -42.95
N VAL A 149 3.13 -1.47 -43.70
CA VAL A 149 3.78 -0.86 -44.85
C VAL A 149 2.66 -0.47 -45.83
N GLY A 150 2.39 0.83 -45.86
CA GLY A 150 1.44 1.47 -46.76
C GLY A 150 0.06 1.70 -46.14
N GLN A 151 -0.11 2.84 -45.45
CA GLN A 151 -1.18 3.80 -45.75
C GLN A 151 -1.05 5.07 -44.90
N SER A 152 -0.75 6.16 -45.61
CA SER A 152 -0.73 7.56 -45.13
C SER A 152 -2.13 8.02 -44.77
N TRP A 153 -2.48 8.22 -43.50
CA TRP A 153 -3.65 9.04 -43.12
C TRP A 153 -3.32 10.01 -41.97
N ASN A 154 -3.46 11.29 -42.31
CA ASN A 154 -3.33 12.46 -41.46
C ASN A 154 -4.39 12.52 -40.35
N ASN A 155 -4.02 13.18 -39.24
CA ASN A 155 -4.86 13.95 -38.33
C ASN A 155 -6.04 13.24 -37.64
N HIS A 156 -5.84 12.73 -36.41
CA HIS A 156 -6.91 12.70 -35.41
C HIS A 156 -6.40 13.08 -34.00
N PRO A 157 -7.23 13.76 -33.16
CA PRO A 157 -6.80 14.30 -31.88
C PRO A 157 -6.78 13.23 -30.79
N VAL A 158 -5.74 13.26 -29.97
CA VAL A 158 -5.55 12.40 -28.78
C VAL A 158 -6.65 12.71 -27.74
N PRO A 159 -7.47 11.75 -27.28
CA PRO A 159 -8.41 12.00 -26.19
C PRO A 159 -7.68 12.03 -24.84
N SER A 160 -8.07 12.99 -24.01
CA SER A 160 -7.49 13.28 -22.68
C SER A 160 -7.49 12.07 -21.75
N GLN A 161 -6.31 11.74 -21.19
CA GLN A 161 -6.10 10.74 -20.14
C GLN A 161 -7.05 10.98 -18.95
N LYS A 162 -7.90 9.99 -18.63
CA LYS A 162 -8.52 9.88 -17.30
C LYS A 162 -7.69 8.92 -16.45
N SER A 163 -7.31 9.38 -15.26
CA SER A 163 -6.63 8.55 -14.24
C SER A 163 -7.55 7.42 -13.79
N LEU A 164 -7.09 6.16 -13.89
CA LEU A 164 -7.84 4.97 -13.48
C LEU A 164 -7.24 4.34 -12.21
N ILE A 165 -8.13 3.81 -11.39
CA ILE A 165 -7.95 3.40 -9.98
C ILE A 165 -7.33 2.00 -9.89
N PRO A 166 -6.44 1.72 -8.91
CA PRO A 166 -5.86 0.38 -8.71
C PRO A 166 -6.92 -0.67 -8.33
N LEU A 167 -6.82 -1.87 -8.91
CA LEU A 167 -7.63 -3.03 -8.55
C LEU A 167 -6.80 -4.06 -7.76
N PRO A 168 -7.42 -4.87 -6.88
CA PRO A 168 -6.69 -5.77 -5.98
C PRO A 168 -6.07 -6.97 -6.70
N LEU A 169 -5.01 -7.51 -6.10
CA LEU A 169 -4.26 -8.68 -6.54
C LEU A 169 -5.00 -10.00 -6.25
N GLU A 170 -5.33 -10.76 -7.30
CA GLU A 170 -5.81 -12.15 -7.19
C GLU A 170 -4.73 -13.16 -7.56
N ARG A 171 -4.81 -14.35 -6.95
CA ARG A 171 -3.92 -15.49 -7.19
C ARG A 171 -4.12 -16.00 -8.62
N PRO A 172 -3.05 -16.26 -9.38
CA PRO A 172 -3.21 -16.66 -10.76
C PRO A 172 -3.88 -18.02 -10.91
N SER A 173 -4.80 -18.11 -11.87
CA SER A 173 -5.55 -19.33 -12.19
C SER A 173 -4.82 -20.17 -13.23
N HIS A 174 -5.40 -21.30 -13.65
CA HIS A 174 -4.95 -22.10 -14.81
C HIS A 174 -4.91 -21.33 -16.16
N HIS A 175 -5.12 -20.02 -16.14
CA HIS A 175 -5.07 -19.06 -17.24
C HIS A 175 -3.84 -18.14 -17.21
N ASP A 176 -2.86 -18.38 -16.33
CA ASP A 176 -1.56 -17.73 -16.41
C ASP A 176 -0.74 -18.29 -17.57
N LEU A 177 -0.31 -17.42 -18.49
CA LEU A 177 0.49 -17.83 -19.65
C LEU A 177 1.97 -17.45 -19.51
N VAL A 178 2.76 -18.52 -19.61
CA VAL A 178 4.20 -18.60 -19.80
C VAL A 178 4.53 -18.29 -21.27
N PHE A 179 5.67 -17.63 -21.50
CA PHE A 179 6.07 -17.10 -22.79
C PHE A 179 6.52 -18.17 -23.79
N GLN A 180 6.06 -18.05 -25.04
CA GLN A 180 6.71 -18.67 -26.20
C GLN A 180 6.61 -17.71 -27.40
N CYS A 181 7.73 -17.49 -28.10
CA CYS A 181 7.82 -16.60 -29.26
C CYS A 181 8.06 -17.39 -30.56
N GLY A 182 7.60 -16.83 -31.69
CA GLY A 182 7.82 -17.33 -33.05
C GLY A 182 7.34 -16.31 -34.09
N VAL A 183 7.83 -16.43 -35.33
CA VAL A 183 7.50 -15.58 -36.49
C VAL A 183 7.15 -16.48 -37.67
N ASP A 184 6.01 -16.28 -38.32
CA ASP A 184 5.63 -17.06 -39.50
C ASP A 184 5.72 -16.23 -40.78
N SER A 185 6.71 -16.58 -41.59
CA SER A 185 6.81 -16.27 -43.01
C SER A 185 5.58 -16.76 -43.77
N SER A 186 5.12 -15.93 -44.70
CA SER A 186 3.96 -16.09 -45.58
C SER A 186 3.69 -17.50 -46.11
N ALA A 187 2.40 -17.82 -46.19
CA ALA A 187 1.73 -18.55 -47.26
C ALA A 187 2.40 -19.84 -47.78
N MET A 188 1.73 -20.97 -47.58
CA MET A 188 1.20 -21.79 -48.68
C MET A 188 0.44 -22.99 -48.06
N ASP A 189 -0.86 -23.07 -48.33
CA ASP A 189 -1.48 -24.13 -49.14
C ASP A 189 -1.84 -25.38 -48.32
N GLN A 190 -3.13 -25.59 -48.01
CA GLN A 190 -4.19 -26.17 -48.86
C GLN A 190 -4.40 -27.66 -48.56
N ILE A 191 -5.68 -27.98 -48.31
CA ILE A 191 -6.42 -29.17 -48.77
C ILE A 191 -6.31 -30.47 -47.94
N VAL A 192 -7.45 -30.77 -47.30
CA VAL A 192 -8.23 -32.04 -47.30
C VAL A 192 -7.45 -33.35 -47.16
N ALA A 193 -7.63 -34.04 -46.03
CA ALA A 193 -8.60 -35.12 -45.82
C ALA A 193 -8.61 -35.54 -44.34
#